data_AF-A0AAD9VKN8-F1
#
_entry.id   AF-A0AAD9VKN8-F1
#
_cell.length_a   1.000
_cell.length_b   1.000
_cell.length_c   1.000
_cell.angle_alpha   90.00
_cell.angle_beta   90.00
_cell.angle_gamma   90.00
#
_symmetry.space_group_name_H-M   'P 1'
#
loop_
_entity.id
_entity.type
_entity.pdbx_description
1 polymer ?
#
loop_
_entity_poly.entity_id
_entity_poly.type
_entity_poly.pdbx_seq_one_letter_code
_entity_poly.pdbx_strand_id
1 'polypeptide(L)'
;MFTKGADDFTVVELKEILRQCGLNTSGAKAELIARLYDHDPSGRWLSVGDAEEGAVGGTNVDKSASDGVQSLRELELLRREKARMERELEIIRCELEATRNSPRTMASEEERPTTTMQNV
;
A
#
# COMPACT_ATOMS: atom_id res chain seq x y z
N MET A 1 8.61 -6.83 10.46
CA MET A 1 8.19 -8.22 10.17
C MET A 1 7.92 -8.25 8.67
N PHE A 2 8.74 -8.95 7.90
CA PHE A 2 8.59 -9.06 6.45
C PHE A 2 7.54 -10.15 6.17
N THR A 3 6.39 -9.78 5.63
CA THR A 3 5.39 -10.74 5.17
C THR A 3 5.86 -11.28 3.83
N LYS A 4 6.33 -12.54 3.82
CA LYS A 4 6.78 -13.24 2.61
C LYS A 4 5.64 -13.23 1.58
N GLY A 5 5.88 -12.67 0.40
CA GLY A 5 4.85 -12.51 -0.64
C GLY A 5 4.67 -13.78 -1.45
N ALA A 6 3.60 -13.88 -2.25
CA ALA A 6 3.40 -15.01 -3.16
C ALA A 6 4.57 -15.22 -4.15
N ASP A 7 5.31 -14.16 -4.48
CA ASP A 7 6.48 -14.24 -5.35
C ASP A 7 7.74 -14.76 -4.64
N ASP A 8 7.76 -14.76 -3.32
CA ASP A 8 8.87 -15.33 -2.53
C ASP A 8 8.83 -16.87 -2.45
N PHE A 9 7.73 -17.49 -2.90
CA PHE A 9 7.60 -18.94 -3.01
C PHE A 9 8.18 -19.44 -4.32
N THR A 10 8.91 -20.54 -4.24
CA THR A 10 9.44 -21.23 -5.42
C THR A 10 8.34 -21.96 -6.17
N VAL A 11 8.56 -22.22 -7.45
CA VAL A 11 7.63 -23.01 -8.28
C VAL A 11 7.40 -24.41 -7.69
N VAL A 12 8.39 -24.97 -7.01
CA VAL A 12 8.28 -26.28 -6.36
C VAL A 12 7.32 -26.22 -5.18
N GLU A 13 7.47 -25.22 -4.30
CA GLU A 13 6.56 -25.01 -3.16
C GLU A 13 5.13 -24.71 -3.62
N LEU A 14 4.95 -23.86 -4.63
CA LEU A 14 3.63 -23.56 -5.19
C LEU A 14 2.96 -24.81 -5.77
N LYS A 15 3.72 -25.68 -6.43
CA LYS A 15 3.21 -26.95 -6.95
C LYS A 15 2.86 -27.93 -5.84
N GLU A 16 3.64 -27.94 -4.77
CA GLU A 16 3.38 -28.79 -3.61
C GLU A 16 2.07 -28.39 -2.92
N ILE A 17 1.86 -27.10 -2.72
CA ILE A 17 0.63 -26.57 -2.12
C ILE A 17 -0.57 -26.82 -3.05
N LEU A 18 -0.42 -26.62 -4.37
CA LEU A 18 -1.45 -26.99 -5.35
C LEU A 18 -1.77 -28.49 -5.31
N ARG A 19 -0.75 -29.36 -5.15
CA ARG A 19 -0.94 -30.81 -5.02
C ARG A 19 -1.71 -31.16 -3.75
N GLN A 20 -1.40 -30.51 -2.63
CA GLN A 20 -2.14 -30.67 -1.37
C GLN A 20 -3.60 -30.21 -1.49
N CYS A 21 -3.86 -29.16 -2.27
CA CYS A 21 -5.21 -28.71 -2.59
C CYS A 21 -5.91 -29.53 -3.69
N GLY A 22 -5.22 -30.50 -4.31
CA GLY A 22 -5.77 -31.29 -5.42
C GLY A 22 -5.96 -30.52 -6.73
N LEU A 23 -5.27 -29.39 -6.89
CA LEU A 23 -5.35 -28.50 -8.06
C LEU A 23 -4.28 -28.85 -9.10
N ASN A 24 -4.51 -28.42 -10.34
CA ASN A 24 -3.54 -28.63 -11.42
C ASN A 24 -2.22 -27.90 -11.14
N THR A 25 -1.10 -28.61 -11.26
CA THR A 25 0.27 -28.09 -11.06
C THR A 25 0.94 -27.64 -12.36
N SER A 26 0.20 -27.61 -13.47
CA SER A 26 0.66 -27.19 -14.79
C SER A 26 0.43 -25.69 -14.99
N GLY A 27 1.44 -25.01 -15.54
CA GLY A 27 1.41 -23.57 -15.83
C GLY A 27 2.68 -22.85 -15.40
N ALA A 28 2.77 -21.56 -15.74
CA ALA A 28 3.81 -20.66 -15.26
C ALA A 28 3.61 -20.32 -13.77
N LYS A 29 4.68 -19.88 -13.08
CA LYS A 29 4.64 -19.49 -11.65
C LYS A 29 3.45 -18.58 -11.31
N ALA A 30 3.21 -17.57 -12.14
CA ALA A 30 2.11 -16.63 -11.98
C ALA A 30 0.73 -17.30 -12.07
N GLU A 31 0.56 -18.28 -12.96
CA GLU A 31 -0.69 -19.04 -13.07
C GLU A 31 -0.91 -19.95 -11.87
N LEU A 32 0.16 -20.53 -11.33
CA LEU A 32 0.10 -21.34 -10.10
C LEU A 32 -0.35 -20.48 -8.91
N ILE A 33 0.23 -19.28 -8.78
CA ILE A 33 -0.14 -18.30 -7.75
C ILE A 33 -1.61 -17.86 -7.92
N ALA A 34 -2.02 -17.51 -9.14
CA ALA A 34 -3.38 -17.07 -9.43
C ALA A 34 -4.40 -18.19 -9.09
N ARG A 35 -4.08 -19.44 -9.44
CA ARG A 35 -4.93 -20.59 -9.14
C ARG A 35 -5.07 -20.84 -7.63
N LEU A 36 -4.01 -20.61 -6.87
CA LEU A 36 -4.05 -20.66 -5.41
C LEU A 36 -4.89 -19.54 -4.80
N TYR A 37 -4.77 -18.31 -5.31
CA TYR A 37 -5.60 -17.18 -4.85
C TYR A 37 -7.08 -17.31 -5.25
N ASP A 38 -7.38 -17.89 -6.42
CA ASP A 38 -8.76 -18.14 -6.85
C ASP A 38 -9.44 -19.17 -5.95
N HIS A 39 -8.72 -20.23 -5.61
CA HIS A 39 -9.21 -21.28 -4.72
C HIS A 39 -9.22 -20.86 -3.24
N ASP A 40 -8.22 -20.10 -2.81
CA ASP A 40 -8.07 -19.60 -1.43
C ASP A 40 -7.70 -18.11 -1.43
N PRO A 41 -8.69 -17.21 -1.61
CA PRO A 41 -8.45 -15.76 -1.63
C PRO A 41 -7.99 -15.21 -0.27
N SER A 42 -8.14 -16.01 0.80
CA SER A 42 -7.65 -15.68 2.14
C SER A 42 -6.13 -15.80 2.27
N GLY A 43 -5.43 -16.40 1.30
CA GLY A 43 -3.98 -16.56 1.32
C GLY A 43 -3.48 -17.48 2.44
N ARG A 44 -4.31 -18.41 2.95
CA ARG A 44 -3.90 -19.37 3.99
C ARG A 44 -2.81 -20.30 3.48
N TRP A 45 -2.80 -20.54 2.17
CA TRP A 45 -1.75 -21.26 1.47
C TRP A 45 -0.34 -20.66 1.66
N LEU A 46 -0.22 -19.35 1.97
CA LEU A 46 1.07 -18.69 2.28
C LEU A 46 1.66 -19.11 3.64
N SER A 47 0.87 -19.71 4.53
CA SER A 47 1.34 -20.20 5.83
C SER A 47 1.64 -21.70 5.86
N VAL A 48 1.43 -22.43 4.77
CA VAL A 48 1.56 -23.90 4.73
C VAL A 48 3.02 -24.36 4.62
N GLY A 49 3.96 -23.48 4.26
CA GLY A 49 5.37 -23.81 4.01
C GLY A 49 6.21 -24.22 5.24
N ASP A 50 5.68 -24.08 6.47
CA ASP A 50 6.42 -24.33 7.71
C ASP A 50 5.94 -25.58 8.49
N ALA A 51 4.98 -26.34 7.97
CA ALA A 51 4.40 -27.48 8.69
C ALA A 51 4.56 -28.79 7.91
N GLU A 52 5.52 -29.61 8.34
CA GLU A 52 5.68 -31.01 7.92
C GLU A 52 4.45 -31.86 8.30
N GLU A 53 4.31 -32.96 7.55
CA GLU A 53 3.16 -33.85 7.36
C GLU A 53 2.18 -34.08 8.53
N GLY A 54 0.87 -34.07 8.21
CA GLY A 54 -0.16 -34.60 9.10
C GLY A 54 -1.59 -34.47 8.60
N ALA A 55 -2.02 -35.45 7.80
CA ALA A 55 -3.35 -36.05 7.76
C ALA A 55 -4.63 -35.22 8.08
N VAL A 56 -5.54 -35.24 7.09
CA VAL A 56 -7.01 -35.34 7.20
C VAL A 56 -7.82 -34.10 7.59
N GLY A 57 -8.78 -33.81 6.71
CA GLY A 57 -10.17 -33.67 7.14
C GLY A 57 -10.72 -32.25 7.06
N GLY A 58 -11.49 -31.99 6.01
CA GLY A 58 -12.35 -30.82 5.97
C GLY A 58 -13.28 -30.81 7.18
N THR A 59 -13.33 -29.68 7.89
CA THR A 59 -14.48 -29.31 8.69
C THR A 59 -14.78 -27.82 8.49
N ASN A 60 -15.98 -27.59 7.97
CA ASN A 60 -16.68 -26.33 7.98
C ASN A 60 -17.05 -25.99 9.43
N VAL A 61 -16.26 -25.18 10.13
CA VAL A 61 -16.59 -24.64 11.45
C VAL A 61 -16.17 -23.17 11.55
N ASP A 62 -17.16 -22.34 11.86
CA ASP A 62 -17.12 -20.97 12.38
C ASP A 62 -16.39 -19.86 11.60
N LYS A 63 -17.09 -19.45 10.55
CA LYS A 63 -17.01 -18.13 9.92
C LYS A 63 -17.65 -17.06 10.82
N SER A 64 -17.03 -16.64 11.93
CA SER A 64 -17.54 -15.44 12.65
C SER A 64 -16.62 -14.69 13.63
N ALA A 65 -15.37 -15.09 13.90
CA ALA A 65 -14.57 -14.41 14.94
C ALA A 65 -13.18 -13.90 14.52
N SER A 66 -12.64 -14.32 13.37
CA SER A 66 -11.27 -13.95 12.95
C SER A 66 -11.21 -12.63 12.16
N ASP A 67 -12.34 -12.21 11.57
CA ASP A 67 -12.44 -11.00 10.74
C ASP A 67 -12.25 -9.70 11.55
N GLY A 68 -12.62 -9.71 12.84
CA GLY A 68 -12.52 -8.51 13.69
C GLY A 68 -11.08 -8.07 14.00
N VAL A 69 -10.12 -9.00 14.03
CA VAL A 69 -8.72 -8.70 14.33
C VAL A 69 -7.95 -8.25 13.08
N GLN A 70 -8.29 -8.82 11.92
CA GLN A 70 -7.80 -8.31 10.63
C GLN A 70 -8.38 -6.92 10.36
N SER A 71 -9.69 -6.74 10.59
CA SER A 71 -10.37 -5.45 10.46
C SER A 71 -9.83 -4.37 11.43
N LEU A 72 -9.47 -4.70 12.67
CA LEU A 72 -8.87 -3.73 13.60
C LEU A 72 -7.51 -3.23 13.13
N ARG A 73 -6.66 -4.12 12.60
CA ARG A 73 -5.34 -3.76 12.07
C ARG A 73 -5.47 -2.93 10.79
N GLU A 74 -6.42 -3.28 9.93
CA GLU A 74 -6.75 -2.51 8.73
C GLU A 74 -7.32 -1.14 9.10
N LEU A 75 -8.20 -1.04 10.10
CA LEU A 75 -8.78 0.22 10.57
C LEU A 75 -7.72 1.17 11.17
N GLU A 76 -6.76 0.63 11.93
CA GLU A 76 -5.60 1.38 12.44
C GLU A 76 -4.73 1.91 11.29
N LEU A 77 -4.54 1.11 10.23
CA LEU A 77 -3.84 1.52 9.01
C LEU A 77 -4.57 2.66 8.30
N LEU A 78 -5.89 2.52 8.05
CA LEU A 78 -6.70 3.57 7.45
C LEU A 78 -6.69 4.86 8.29
N ARG A 79 -6.73 4.75 9.62
CA ARG A 79 -6.64 5.91 10.51
C ARG A 79 -5.31 6.64 10.36
N ARG A 80 -4.19 5.90 10.26
CA ARG A 80 -2.85 6.48 10.07
C ARG A 80 -2.68 7.08 8.68
N GLU A 81 -3.26 6.47 7.67
CA GLU A 81 -3.22 6.97 6.30
C GLU A 81 -4.06 8.24 6.15
N LYS A 82 -5.26 8.26 6.73
CA LYS A 82 -6.10 9.46 6.81
C LYS A 82 -5.38 10.63 7.47
N ALA A 83 -4.71 10.38 8.60
CA ALA A 83 -3.95 11.42 9.31
C ALA A 83 -2.73 11.94 8.52
N ARG A 84 -2.23 11.18 7.53
CA ARG A 84 -1.22 11.67 6.58
C ARG A 84 -1.85 12.54 5.51
N MET A 85 -2.92 12.07 4.87
CA MET A 85 -3.65 12.87 3.87
C MET A 85 -4.14 14.20 4.43
N GLU A 86 -4.63 14.24 5.66
CA GLU A 86 -5.08 15.49 6.30
C GLU A 86 -3.94 16.50 6.44
N ARG A 87 -2.71 16.06 6.78
CA ARG A 87 -1.54 16.94 6.83
C ARG A 87 -1.11 17.41 5.45
N GLU A 88 -1.14 16.52 4.45
CA GLU A 88 -0.81 16.90 3.07
C GLU A 88 -1.81 17.93 2.52
N LEU A 89 -3.11 17.75 2.81
CA LEU A 89 -4.15 18.72 2.45
C LEU A 89 -3.95 20.06 3.15
N GLU A 90 -3.54 20.06 4.42
CA GLU A 90 -3.27 21.28 5.17
C GLU A 90 -2.05 22.03 4.61
N ILE A 91 -0.98 21.31 4.24
CA ILE A 91 0.18 21.89 3.56
C ILE A 91 -0.26 22.51 2.23
N ILE A 92 -1.00 21.77 1.39
CA ILE A 92 -1.47 22.27 0.09
C ILE A 92 -2.35 23.52 0.27
N ARG A 93 -3.26 23.52 1.25
CA ARG A 93 -4.09 24.69 1.55
C ARG A 93 -3.24 25.90 1.96
N CYS A 94 -2.28 25.68 2.85
CA CYS A 94 -1.36 26.72 3.31
C CYS A 94 -0.50 27.27 2.16
N GLU A 95 0.00 26.40 1.27
CA GLU A 95 0.74 26.81 0.06
C GLU A 95 -0.14 27.61 -0.90
N LEU A 96 -1.40 27.21 -1.07
CA LEU A 96 -2.38 27.94 -1.89
C LEU A 96 -2.70 29.31 -1.29
N GLU A 97 -2.79 29.41 0.03
CA GLU A 97 -2.96 30.68 0.74
C GLU A 97 -1.69 31.54 0.65
N ALA A 98 -0.50 30.97 0.74
CA ALA A 98 0.77 31.69 0.61
C ALA A 98 1.01 32.21 -0.82
N THR A 99 0.59 31.46 -1.84
CA THR A 99 0.65 31.88 -3.25
C THR A 99 -0.43 32.92 -3.57
N ARG A 100 -1.62 32.80 -2.99
CA ARG A 100 -2.73 33.74 -3.17
C ARG A 100 -2.57 35.03 -2.38
N ASN A 101 -2.00 34.95 -1.18
CA ASN A 101 -1.65 36.09 -0.33
C ASN A 101 -0.21 36.56 -0.55
N SER A 102 0.48 36.00 -1.54
CA SER A 102 1.75 36.54 -2.00
C SER A 102 1.50 37.99 -2.38
N PRO A 103 2.13 38.96 -1.69
CA PRO A 103 1.97 40.34 -2.08
C PRO A 103 2.49 40.43 -3.51
N ARG A 104 1.72 41.11 -4.36
CA ARG A 104 2.10 41.49 -5.72
C ARG A 104 3.28 42.50 -5.65
N THR A 105 4.40 42.11 -5.05
CA THR A 105 5.63 42.89 -4.96
C THR A 105 6.48 42.58 -6.18
N MET A 106 5.95 42.84 -7.38
CA MET A 106 6.72 42.95 -8.63
C MET A 106 5.87 43.69 -9.68
N ALA A 107 5.29 44.85 -9.35
CA ALA A 107 4.74 45.75 -10.36
C ALA A 107 4.48 47.15 -9.78
N SER A 108 5.55 47.91 -9.53
CA SER A 108 5.67 49.32 -9.90
C SER A 108 7.04 49.80 -9.45
N GLU A 109 7.86 50.13 -10.43
CA GLU A 109 9.22 50.63 -10.31
C GLU A 109 9.29 51.81 -9.33
N GLU A 110 10.10 51.64 -8.29
CA GLU A 110 10.49 52.72 -7.40
C GLU A 110 11.34 53.72 -8.19
N GLU A 111 11.04 54.98 -7.91
CA GLU A 111 11.43 56.16 -8.63
C GLU A 111 12.95 56.36 -8.65
N ARG A 112 13.49 56.78 -9.80
CA ARG A 112 14.82 57.40 -9.87
C ARG A 112 14.68 58.92 -10.03
N PRO A 113 14.65 59.71 -8.94
CA PRO A 113 15.06 61.09 -8.98
C PRO A 113 16.55 61.14 -8.60
N THR A 114 17.43 61.34 -9.58
CA THR A 114 18.79 61.82 -9.28
C THR A 114 19.10 62.99 -10.20
N THR A 115 18.56 64.13 -9.79
CA THR A 115 19.17 65.44 -10.00
C THR A 115 20.64 65.36 -9.59
N THR A 116 21.54 65.42 -10.57
CA THR A 116 22.91 65.88 -10.39
C THR A 116 23.07 67.10 -11.28
N MET A 117 23.05 68.27 -10.65
CA MET A 117 23.61 69.48 -11.24
C MET A 117 25.14 69.42 -11.15
N GLN A 118 25.80 70.06 -12.13
CA GLN A 118 27.01 70.88 -12.02
C GLN A 118 28.32 70.37 -12.68
N ASN A 119 28.98 71.34 -13.35
CA ASN A 119 30.29 71.39 -14.05
C ASN A 119 30.23 71.15 -15.57
N VAL A 120 30.59 72.07 -16.48
CA VAL A 120 31.47 73.27 -16.46
C VAL A 120 30.97 74.28 -17.50
#